data_AF-A0A3B0W546-F1
#
_entry.id   AF-A0A3B0W546-F1
#
_cell.length_a   1.000
_cell.length_b   1.000
_cell.length_c   1.000
_cell.angle_alpha   90.00
_cell.angle_beta   90.00
_cell.angle_gamma   90.00
#
_symmetry.space_group_name_H-M   'P 1'
#
loop_
_entity.id
_entity.type
_entity.pdbx_description
1 polymer ?
#
loop_
_entity_poly.entity_id
_entity_poly.type
_entity_poly.pdbx_seq_one_letter_code
_entity_poly.pdbx_strand_id
1 'polypeptide(L)'
;MSLLEQTVAMITGQDQAWRTRARARLDQLAIPHWALGRLMDLGLDLVGQTRALPPPVSRKVIITMAGDHGVAAEGVSKFPQD
;
A
#
# COMPACT_ATOMS: atom_id res chain seq x y z
N MET A 1 -17.75 4.57 20.41
CA MET A 1 -16.53 4.90 19.64
C MET A 1 -16.94 5.40 18.26
N SER A 2 -16.34 6.48 17.77
CA SER A 2 -16.56 7.02 16.42
C SER A 2 -16.06 6.08 15.33
N LEU A 3 -16.47 6.29 14.07
CA LEU A 3 -15.94 5.54 12.92
C LEU A 3 -14.41 5.67 12.81
N LEU A 4 -13.88 6.86 13.11
CA LEU A 4 -12.44 7.13 13.09
C LEU A 4 -11.71 6.26 14.12
N GLU A 5 -12.17 6.25 15.36
CA GLU A 5 -11.57 5.48 16.46
C GLU A 5 -11.56 3.98 16.16
N GLN A 6 -12.69 3.45 15.68
CA GLN A 6 -12.81 2.04 15.32
C GLN A 6 -11.85 1.67 14.16
N THR A 7 -11.76 2.52 13.13
CA THR A 7 -10.90 2.26 11.98
C THR A 7 -9.43 2.26 12.35
N VAL A 8 -8.99 3.23 13.16
CA VAL A 8 -7.61 3.31 13.65
C VAL A 8 -7.26 2.09 14.49
N ALA A 9 -8.16 1.64 15.37
CA ALA A 9 -7.95 0.47 16.22
C ALA A 9 -7.78 -0.85 15.43
N MET A 10 -8.25 -0.92 14.19
CA MET A 10 -8.12 -2.11 13.33
C MET A 10 -6.81 -2.16 12.53
N ILE A 11 -5.98 -1.11 12.54
CA ILE A 11 -4.72 -1.08 11.79
C ILE A 11 -3.71 -2.00 12.49
N THR A 12 -3.35 -3.11 11.82
CA THR A 12 -2.32 -4.03 12.29
C THR A 12 -1.06 -3.95 11.42
N GLY A 13 0.10 -4.24 12.01
CA GLY A 13 1.33 -4.42 11.25
C GLY A 13 1.28 -5.61 10.28
N GLN A 14 2.27 -5.69 9.41
CA GLN A 14 2.46 -6.83 8.51
C GLN A 14 2.71 -8.12 9.30
N ASP A 15 2.21 -9.24 8.76
CA ASP A 15 2.41 -10.55 9.36
C ASP A 15 3.78 -11.15 8.99
N GLN A 16 4.64 -11.34 10.01
CA GLN A 16 6.00 -11.82 9.82
C GLN A 16 6.06 -13.27 9.35
N ALA A 17 5.14 -14.13 9.79
CA ALA A 17 5.13 -15.53 9.35
C ALA A 17 4.83 -15.63 7.85
N TRP A 18 3.92 -14.79 7.35
CA TRP A 18 3.63 -14.69 5.91
C TRP A 18 4.81 -14.10 5.12
N ARG A 19 5.50 -13.09 5.65
CA ARG A 19 6.73 -12.56 5.04
C ARG A 19 7.82 -13.63 4.92
N THR A 20 8.03 -14.43 5.96
CA THR A 20 8.99 -15.55 5.92
C THR A 20 8.61 -16.59 4.87
N ARG A 21 7.32 -16.94 4.74
CA ARG A 21 6.84 -17.86 3.69
C ARG A 21 7.08 -17.30 2.28
N ALA A 22 6.81 -16.01 2.08
CA ALA A 22 7.08 -15.35 0.80
C ALA A 22 8.58 -15.36 0.47
N ARG A 23 9.44 -15.06 1.46
CA ARG A 23 10.90 -15.09 1.31
C ARG A 23 11.39 -16.47 0.89
N ALA A 24 10.95 -17.53 1.58
CA ALA A 24 11.30 -18.91 1.24
C ALA A 24 10.90 -19.28 -0.20
N ARG A 25 9.72 -18.84 -0.65
CA ARG A 25 9.25 -19.07 -2.03
C ARG A 25 10.08 -18.31 -3.07
N LEU A 26 10.52 -17.09 -2.74
CA LEU A 26 11.34 -16.25 -3.62
C LEU A 26 12.78 -16.75 -3.72
N ASP A 27 13.34 -17.25 -2.61
CA ASP A 27 14.69 -17.84 -2.58
C ASP A 27 14.79 -19.14 -3.42
N GLN A 28 13.67 -19.78 -3.75
CA GLN A 28 13.60 -20.96 -4.63
C GLN A 28 13.51 -20.65 -6.13
N LEU A 29 13.42 -19.37 -6.52
CA LEU A 29 13.35 -19.00 -7.93
C LEU A 29 14.70 -19.26 -8.61
N ALA A 30 14.67 -19.74 -9.85
CA ALA A 30 15.85 -19.99 -10.68
C ALA A 30 16.45 -18.67 -11.23
N ILE A 31 16.79 -17.74 -10.34
CA ILE A 31 17.42 -16.45 -10.61
C ILE A 31 18.53 -16.22 -9.57
N PRO A 32 19.55 -15.37 -9.85
CA PRO A 32 20.52 -14.99 -8.84
C PRO A 32 19.82 -14.43 -7.59
N HIS A 33 20.44 -14.62 -6.43
CA HIS A 33 19.85 -14.19 -5.17
C HIS A 33 19.43 -12.73 -5.24
N TRP A 34 18.15 -12.48 -4.98
CA TRP A 34 17.56 -11.15 -4.96
C TRP A 34 17.70 -10.33 -6.27
N ALA A 35 17.84 -10.98 -7.44
CA ALA A 35 18.11 -10.30 -8.72
C ALA A 35 17.07 -9.24 -9.14
N LEU A 36 15.85 -9.27 -8.60
CA LEU A 36 14.79 -8.29 -8.91
C LEU A 36 14.67 -7.18 -7.85
N GLY A 37 15.54 -7.17 -6.83
CA GLY A 37 15.64 -6.12 -5.82
C GLY A 37 14.28 -5.70 -5.23
N ARG A 38 13.92 -4.43 -5.41
CA ARG A 38 12.69 -3.82 -4.88
C ARG A 38 11.39 -4.53 -5.28
N LEU A 39 11.39 -5.23 -6.42
CA LEU A 39 10.20 -5.99 -6.83
C LEU A 39 9.98 -7.21 -5.90
N MET A 40 11.06 -7.80 -5.40
CA MET A 40 11.00 -8.88 -4.42
C MET A 40 10.59 -8.36 -3.05
N ASP A 41 11.12 -7.20 -2.64
CA ASP A 41 10.72 -6.50 -1.41
C ASP A 41 9.21 -6.19 -1.42
N LEU A 42 8.70 -5.66 -2.53
CA LEU A 42 7.27 -5.42 -2.73
C LEU A 42 6.44 -6.72 -2.63
N GLY A 43 6.96 -7.82 -3.18
CA GLY A 43 6.33 -9.14 -3.05
C GLY A 43 6.19 -9.59 -1.60
N LEU A 44 7.25 -9.42 -0.78
CA LEU A 44 7.19 -9.71 0.66
C LEU A 44 6.15 -8.82 1.37
N ASP A 45 6.14 -7.52 1.05
CA ASP A 45 5.23 -6.56 1.66
C ASP A 45 3.77 -6.88 1.38
N LEU A 46 3.43 -7.19 0.13
CA LEU A 46 2.07 -7.53 -0.27
C LEU A 46 1.59 -8.83 0.40
N VAL A 47 2.45 -9.85 0.51
CA VAL A 47 2.09 -11.09 1.19
C VAL A 47 1.93 -10.87 2.70
N GLY A 48 2.79 -10.06 3.32
CA GLY A 48 2.67 -9.69 4.74
C GLY A 48 1.42 -8.88 5.07
N GLN A 49 0.97 -8.01 4.14
CA GLN A 49 -0.27 -7.22 4.29
C GLN A 49 -1.52 -8.07 4.05
N THR A 50 -1.53 -8.85 2.98
CA THR A 50 -2.72 -9.61 2.54
C THR A 50 -2.86 -10.96 3.23
N ARG A 51 -1.79 -11.44 3.90
CA ARG A 51 -1.71 -12.79 4.48
C ARG A 51 -2.08 -13.87 3.45
N ALA A 52 -1.64 -13.70 2.21
CA ALA A 52 -1.95 -14.56 1.07
C ALA A 52 -0.76 -14.70 0.12
N LEU A 53 -0.57 -15.90 -0.44
CA LEU A 53 0.51 -16.23 -1.37
C LEU A 53 -0.05 -17.09 -2.53
N PRO A 54 -0.17 -16.56 -3.77
CA PRO A 54 0.18 -15.20 -4.18
C PRO A 54 -0.77 -14.13 -3.59
N PRO A 55 -0.31 -12.89 -3.39
CA PRO A 55 -1.16 -11.82 -2.87
C PRO A 55 -2.22 -11.43 -3.91
N PRO A 56 -3.49 -11.21 -3.51
CA PRO A 56 -4.55 -10.82 -4.43
C PRO A 56 -4.39 -9.35 -4.87
N VAL A 57 -4.08 -9.13 -6.14
CA VAL A 57 -3.85 -7.76 -6.69
C VAL A 57 -4.77 -7.42 -7.87
N SER A 58 -5.76 -8.24 -8.21
CA SER A 58 -6.59 -8.04 -9.40
C SER A 58 -7.47 -6.79 -9.31
N ARG A 59 -8.19 -6.61 -8.20
CA ARG A 59 -9.13 -5.52 -7.96
C ARG A 59 -8.42 -4.29 -7.38
N LYS A 60 -8.33 -3.21 -8.16
CA LYS A 60 -7.68 -1.94 -7.79
C LYS A 60 -8.69 -0.81 -7.88
N VAL A 61 -8.56 0.19 -7.01
CA VAL A 61 -9.41 1.39 -6.99
C VAL A 61 -8.51 2.61 -6.82
N ILE A 62 -8.76 3.65 -7.61
CA ILE A 62 -8.19 4.99 -7.41
C ILE A 62 -9.31 5.87 -6.88
N ILE A 63 -9.08 6.52 -5.74
CA ILE A 63 -10.04 7.45 -5.12
C ILE A 63 -9.46 8.86 -5.27
N THR A 64 -10.10 9.69 -6.09
CA THR A 64 -9.73 11.09 -6.27
C THR A 64 -10.58 11.96 -5.36
N MET A 65 -9.93 12.61 -4.39
CA MET A 65 -10.57 13.60 -3.52
C MET A 65 -10.39 14.98 -4.15
N ALA A 66 -11.48 15.70 -4.38
CA ALA A 66 -11.48 17.08 -4.85
C ALA A 66 -12.30 17.93 -3.89
N GLY A 67 -11.79 19.11 -3.56
CA GLY A 67 -12.46 20.08 -2.71
C GLY A 67 -11.79 21.44 -2.84
N ASP A 68 -12.58 22.49 -2.73
CA ASP A 68 -12.08 23.85 -2.78
C ASP A 68 -11.44 24.27 -1.47
N HIS A 69 -10.54 25.25 -1.57
CA HIS A 69 -9.86 25.82 -0.43
C HIS A 69 -10.11 27.32 -0.38
N GLY A 70 -10.68 27.82 0.71
CA GLY A 70 -11.03 29.24 0.86
C GLY A 70 -9.83 30.19 0.73
N VAL A 71 -8.61 29.72 1.05
CA VAL A 71 -7.36 30.49 0.87
C VAL A 71 -7.09 30.85 -0.59
N ALA A 72 -7.70 30.16 -1.56
CA ALA A 72 -7.58 30.50 -2.97
C ALA A 72 -8.03 31.94 -3.27
N ALA A 73 -9.00 32.47 -2.51
CA ALA A 73 -9.48 33.85 -2.62
C ALA A 73 -8.38 34.89 -2.31
N GLU A 74 -7.33 34.51 -1.57
CA GLU A 74 -6.18 35.35 -1.25
C GLU A 74 -5.16 35.44 -2.40
N GLY A 75 -5.47 34.91 -3.60
CA GLY A 75 -4.62 35.01 -4.79
C GLY A 75 -3.36 34.13 -4.74
N VAL A 76 -3.32 33.13 -3.85
CA VAL A 76 -2.17 32.21 -3.69
C VAL A 76 -2.04 31.19 -4.81
N SER A 77 -3.10 31.01 -5.62
CA SER A 77 -3.12 30.09 -6.76
C SER A 77 -2.78 30.82 -8.06
N LYS A 78 -2.07 30.12 -8.97
CA LYS A 78 -1.85 30.56 -10.35
C LYS A 78 -3.05 30.31 -11.28
N PHE A 79 -4.04 29.57 -10.81
CA PHE A 79 -5.22 29.17 -11.57
C PHE A 79 -6.49 29.70 -10.89
N PRO A 80 -7.54 30.02 -11.66
CA PRO A 80 -8.84 30.37 -11.10
C PRO A 80 -9.39 29.26 -10.20
N GLN A 81 -10.31 29.64 -9.33
CA GLN A 81 -11.01 28.68 -8.47
C GLN A 81 -12.05 27.85 -9.25
N ASP A 82 -12.60 28.40 -10.34
CA ASP A 82 -13.58 27.77 -11.23
C ASP A 82 -12.95 27.29 -12.56
#